data_AF-A0A976H4D5-F1
#
_entry.id   AF-A0A976H4D5-F1
#
_cell.length_a   1.000
_cell.length_b   1.000
_cell.length_c   1.000
_cell.angle_alpha   90.00
_cell.angle_beta   90.00
_cell.angle_gamma   90.00
#
_symmetry.space_group_name_H-M   'P 1'
#
loop_
_entity.id
_entity.type
_entity.pdbx_description
1 polymer ?
#
loop_
_entity_poly.entity_id
_entity_poly.type
_entity_poly.pdbx_seq_one_letter_code
_entity_poly.pdbx_strand_id
1 'polypeptide(L)'
;SWRTYREGTLPASVQQEKAPIIVTNPLTWDSQKPSATRDENEGGILLNFNQVLPRLTGASVAGRVIWSERPHFFGSAFYTDSNYHVADMNLFYLSIRKDAQRRRDLFWKK
;
A
#
# COMPACT_ATOMS: atom_id res chain seq x y z
N SER A 1 -10.15 3.30 1.68
CA SER A 1 -9.21 4.28 1.08
C SER A 1 -7.78 3.80 1.26
N TRP A 2 -6.81 4.40 0.57
CA TRP A 2 -5.37 4.26 0.85
C TRP A 2 -4.74 5.63 1.05
N ARG A 3 -3.73 5.65 1.90
CA ARG A 3 -2.87 6.80 2.18
C ARG A 3 -1.68 6.33 2.98
N THR A 4 -0.70 5.84 2.24
CA THR A 4 0.48 5.21 2.82
C THR A 4 1.49 6.26 3.25
N TYR A 5 2.03 6.06 4.43
CA TYR A 5 3.13 6.84 4.97
C TYR A 5 4.22 5.90 5.48
N ARG A 6 5.41 6.45 5.66
CA ARG A 6 6.47 5.77 6.40
C ARG A 6 5.98 5.45 7.81
N GLU A 7 6.33 4.28 8.28
CA GLU A 7 6.04 3.83 9.65
C GLU A 7 6.37 4.91 10.69
N GLY A 8 5.46 5.08 11.67
CA GLY A 8 5.54 6.13 12.68
C GLY A 8 5.10 7.52 12.21
N THR A 9 4.82 7.73 10.92
CA THR A 9 4.41 9.05 10.40
C THR A 9 2.89 9.20 10.43
N LEU A 10 2.41 10.29 11.05
CA LEU A 10 1.02 10.72 10.97
C LEU A 10 0.96 12.21 10.65
N PRO A 11 0.64 12.62 9.41
CA PRO A 11 0.64 14.03 9.02
C PRO A 11 -0.33 14.88 9.84
N ALA A 12 0.03 16.14 10.10
CA ALA A 12 -0.81 17.07 10.88
C ALA A 12 -2.21 17.25 10.26
N SER A 13 -2.32 17.29 8.93
CA SER A 13 -3.60 17.34 8.23
C SER A 13 -4.51 16.16 8.58
N VAL A 14 -3.93 14.96 8.66
CA VAL A 14 -4.64 13.73 9.01
C VAL A 14 -5.02 13.70 10.49
N GLN A 15 -4.21 14.29 11.37
CA GLN A 15 -4.55 14.42 12.80
C GLN A 15 -5.75 15.35 13.03
N GLN A 16 -5.87 16.41 12.23
CA GLN A 16 -6.95 17.41 12.33
C GLN A 16 -8.27 16.94 11.71
N GLU A 17 -8.30 15.80 11.00
CA GLU A 17 -9.52 15.24 10.43
C GLU A 17 -10.52 14.85 11.53
N LYS A 18 -11.73 15.43 11.44
CA LYS A 18 -12.84 15.14 12.36
C LYS A 18 -13.60 13.86 11.99
N ALA A 19 -13.63 13.53 10.69
CA ALA A 19 -14.34 12.36 10.21
C ALA A 19 -13.48 11.08 10.38
N PRO A 20 -14.08 9.96 10.81
CA PRO A 20 -13.39 8.68 10.79
C PRO A 20 -13.18 8.23 9.35
N ILE A 21 -11.93 8.05 8.94
CA ILE A 21 -11.58 7.52 7.63
C ILE A 21 -11.03 6.11 7.81
N ILE A 22 -11.62 5.19 7.06
CA ILE A 22 -11.23 3.78 7.07
C ILE A 22 -10.28 3.52 5.89
N VAL A 23 -9.16 2.89 6.23
CA VAL A 23 -8.19 2.38 5.25
C VAL A 23 -8.24 0.86 5.23
N THR A 24 -7.98 0.28 4.06
CA THR A 24 -7.93 -1.17 3.86
C THR A 24 -6.51 -1.53 3.51
N ASN A 25 -5.95 -2.56 4.15
CA ASN A 25 -4.62 -3.03 3.81
C ASN A 25 -4.59 -3.50 2.34
N PRO A 26 -3.74 -2.90 1.48
CA PRO A 26 -3.70 -3.18 0.05
C PRO A 26 -3.06 -4.52 -0.30
N LEU A 27 -2.45 -5.23 0.66
CA LEU A 27 -1.85 -6.55 0.46
C LEU A 27 -2.79 -7.66 0.93
N THR A 28 -3.56 -7.45 2.01
CA THR A 28 -4.42 -8.50 2.56
C THR A 28 -5.87 -8.41 2.08
N TRP A 29 -6.37 -7.21 1.77
CA TRP A 29 -7.77 -6.95 1.43
C TRP A 29 -8.78 -7.44 2.48
N ASP A 30 -8.33 -7.63 3.72
CA ASP A 30 -9.07 -8.27 4.81
C ASP A 30 -8.96 -7.42 6.08
N SER A 31 -10.10 -7.01 6.63
CA SER A 31 -10.15 -6.18 7.85
C SER A 31 -9.68 -6.94 9.10
N GLN A 32 -9.69 -8.27 9.08
CA GLN A 32 -9.18 -9.11 10.16
C GLN A 32 -7.66 -9.31 10.07
N LYS A 33 -7.04 -8.92 8.94
CA LYS A 33 -5.59 -8.99 8.71
C LYS A 33 -5.04 -7.59 8.44
N PRO A 34 -4.88 -6.75 9.48
CA PRO A 34 -4.52 -5.35 9.30
C PRO A 34 -3.07 -5.15 8.82
N SER A 35 -2.21 -6.16 8.93
CA SER A 35 -0.78 -6.08 8.59
C SER A 35 -0.36 -7.19 7.65
N ALA A 36 0.59 -6.86 6.78
CA ALA A 36 1.30 -7.77 5.89
C ALA A 36 2.76 -7.29 5.73
N THR A 37 3.67 -8.24 5.74
CA THR A 37 5.10 -8.00 5.54
C THR A 37 5.41 -7.77 4.05
N ARG A 38 6.60 -7.26 3.73
CA ARG A 38 7.02 -7.15 2.32
C ARG A 38 7.09 -8.49 1.60
N ASP A 39 7.33 -9.60 2.31
CA ASP A 39 7.37 -10.92 1.65
C ASP A 39 6.00 -11.30 1.04
N GLU A 40 4.90 -10.72 1.54
CA GLU A 40 3.55 -10.88 1.01
C GLU A 40 3.23 -9.90 -0.14
N ASN A 41 4.11 -8.92 -0.41
CA ASN A 41 3.99 -8.04 -1.55
C ASN A 41 4.56 -8.70 -2.81
N GLU A 42 3.67 -9.29 -3.60
CA GLU A 42 4.03 -10.01 -4.81
C GLU A 42 4.68 -9.15 -5.88
N GLY A 43 4.44 -7.83 -5.86
CA GLY A 43 5.14 -6.93 -6.76
C GLY A 43 4.57 -5.53 -6.83
N GLY A 44 5.46 -4.55 -6.73
CA GLY A 44 5.22 -3.17 -7.13
C GLY A 44 5.92 -2.83 -8.43
N ILE A 45 5.78 -1.58 -8.86
CA ILE A 45 6.41 -1.02 -10.07
C ILE A 45 6.94 0.38 -9.77
N LEU A 46 8.04 0.77 -10.41
CA LEU A 46 8.56 2.14 -10.31
C LEU A 46 7.96 3.04 -11.40
N LEU A 47 8.35 4.32 -11.41
CA LEU A 47 7.79 5.37 -12.27
C LEU A 47 7.91 5.11 -13.77
N ASN A 48 8.85 4.27 -14.20
CA ASN A 48 9.09 3.92 -15.60
C ASN A 48 8.25 2.72 -16.08
N PHE A 49 7.50 2.05 -15.19
CA PHE A 49 6.61 0.92 -15.52
C PHE A 49 7.29 -0.22 -16.30
N ASN A 50 8.60 -0.38 -16.18
CA ASN A 50 9.35 -1.33 -17.01
C ASN A 50 9.60 -2.69 -16.34
N GLN A 51 9.44 -2.76 -15.02
CA GLN A 51 9.77 -3.94 -14.24
C GLN A 51 8.86 -4.07 -13.02
N VAL A 52 8.43 -5.30 -12.75
CA VAL A 52 7.80 -5.66 -11.47
C VAL A 52 8.88 -5.99 -10.45
N LEU A 53 8.84 -5.33 -9.30
CA LEU A 53 9.75 -5.52 -8.19
C LEU A 53 9.04 -6.26 -7.05
N PRO A 54 9.38 -7.52 -6.76
CA PRO A 54 8.80 -8.24 -5.63
C PRO A 54 9.29 -7.64 -4.31
N ARG A 55 8.48 -7.78 -3.26
CA ARG A 55 8.83 -7.36 -1.90
C ARG A 55 9.21 -5.89 -1.80
N LEU A 56 8.53 -5.03 -2.54
CA LEU A 56 8.86 -3.62 -2.59
C LEU A 56 8.64 -2.94 -1.23
N THR A 57 7.55 -3.27 -0.54
CA THR A 57 7.26 -2.78 0.82
C THR A 57 6.16 -3.62 1.48
N GLY A 58 6.14 -3.69 2.81
CA GLY A 58 4.98 -4.14 3.59
C GLY A 58 3.91 -3.05 3.74
N ALA A 59 2.79 -3.43 4.37
CA ALA A 59 1.69 -2.53 4.69
C ALA A 59 1.02 -2.93 6.01
N SER A 60 0.78 -1.96 6.88
CA SER A 60 0.07 -2.12 8.15
C SER A 60 -0.96 -1.01 8.33
N VAL A 61 -2.19 -1.35 8.67
CA VAL A 61 -3.22 -0.37 9.02
C VAL A 61 -2.89 0.23 10.39
N ALA A 62 -2.65 1.54 10.42
CA ALA A 62 -2.36 2.31 11.62
C ALA A 62 -3.44 3.39 11.79
N GLY A 63 -4.55 3.00 12.43
CA GLY A 63 -5.71 3.86 12.61
C GLY A 63 -6.32 4.28 11.27
N ARG A 64 -6.07 5.54 10.87
CA ARG A 64 -6.65 6.16 9.67
C ARG A 64 -5.67 6.23 8.49
N VAL A 65 -4.46 5.68 8.62
CA VAL A 65 -3.42 5.63 7.58
C VAL A 65 -2.87 4.23 7.40
N ILE A 66 -2.13 4.03 6.32
CA ILE A 66 -1.30 2.82 6.15
C ILE A 66 0.13 3.20 6.49
N TRP A 67 0.75 2.44 7.39
CA TRP A 67 2.18 2.48 7.60
C TRP A 67 2.87 1.42 6.75
N SER A 68 4.04 1.80 6.27
CA SER A 68 4.91 0.92 5.51
C SER A 68 6.35 1.26 5.81
N GLU A 69 7.22 0.26 5.67
CA GLU A 69 8.65 0.49 5.70
C GLU A 69 9.11 1.31 4.48
N ARG A 70 10.38 1.72 4.47
CA ARG A 70 10.94 2.41 3.30
C ARG A 70 10.98 1.43 2.11
N PRO A 71 10.43 1.79 0.94
CA PRO A 71 10.41 0.87 -0.19
C PRO A 71 11.81 0.41 -0.61
N HIS A 72 11.93 -0.87 -0.95
CA HIS A 72 13.19 -1.54 -1.27
C HIS A 72 13.41 -1.61 -2.79
N PHE A 73 14.17 -0.65 -3.32
CA PHE A 73 14.57 -0.61 -4.72
C PHE A 73 15.95 0.06 -4.86
N PHE A 74 16.59 -0.08 -6.03
CA PHE A 74 17.89 0.55 -6.27
C PHE A 74 17.80 2.08 -6.13
N GLY A 75 18.62 2.67 -5.27
CA GLY A 75 18.60 4.10 -4.99
C GLY A 75 17.54 4.55 -3.97
N SER A 76 16.80 3.62 -3.33
CA SER A 76 15.77 4.01 -2.35
C SER A 76 16.32 4.70 -1.10
N ALA A 77 17.64 4.67 -0.88
CA ALA A 77 18.30 5.43 0.20
C ALA A 77 18.14 6.95 0.02
N PHE A 78 17.98 7.42 -1.22
CA PHE A 78 17.73 8.82 -1.55
C PHE A 78 16.23 9.19 -1.45
N TYR A 79 15.35 8.21 -1.27
CA TYR A 79 13.93 8.44 -1.06
C TYR A 79 13.65 8.72 0.42
N THR A 80 13.78 9.98 0.81
CA THR A 80 13.73 10.43 2.21
C THR A 80 12.34 10.91 2.65
N ASP A 81 11.41 11.13 1.72
CA ASP A 81 10.03 11.52 2.03
C ASP A 81 9.36 10.46 2.93
N SER A 82 8.41 10.93 3.74
CA SER A 82 7.56 10.08 4.57
C SER A 82 6.15 9.91 3.99
N ASN A 83 5.77 10.73 3.01
CA ASN A 83 4.50 10.63 2.31
C ASN A 83 4.62 9.71 1.10
N TYR A 84 4.11 8.48 1.25
CA TYR A 84 4.12 7.49 0.18
C TYR A 84 2.77 7.38 -0.55
N HIS A 85 1.79 8.20 -0.18
CA HIS A 85 0.44 8.14 -0.72
C HIS A 85 0.41 8.31 -2.24
N VAL A 86 1.27 9.17 -2.78
CA VAL A 86 1.43 9.39 -4.23
C VAL A 86 1.82 8.10 -4.97
N ALA A 87 2.45 7.15 -4.29
CA ALA A 87 2.94 5.90 -4.84
C ALA A 87 2.08 4.68 -4.47
N ASP A 88 0.89 4.84 -3.87
CA ASP A 88 0.06 3.71 -3.42
C ASP A 88 -0.18 2.67 -4.53
N MET A 89 -0.54 3.14 -5.74
CA MET A 89 -0.75 2.26 -6.89
C MET A 89 0.53 1.54 -7.34
N ASN A 90 1.67 2.22 -7.25
CA ASN A 90 2.97 1.70 -7.64
C ASN A 90 3.46 0.65 -6.62
N LEU A 91 3.34 0.93 -5.33
CA LEU A 91 3.82 0.09 -4.24
C LEU A 91 3.10 -1.25 -4.16
N PHE A 92 1.81 -1.29 -4.51
CA PHE A 92 0.94 -2.47 -4.37
C PHE A 92 0.36 -2.97 -5.70
N TYR A 93 1.00 -2.63 -6.81
CA TYR A 93 0.49 -2.81 -8.18
C TYR A 93 -0.07 -4.20 -8.46
N LEU A 94 0.69 -5.27 -8.20
CA LEU A 94 0.22 -6.63 -8.49
C LEU A 94 -0.94 -7.05 -7.59
N SER A 95 -0.91 -6.69 -6.31
CA SER A 95 -2.01 -7.00 -5.38
C SER A 95 -3.31 -6.36 -5.86
N ILE A 96 -3.27 -5.09 -6.25
CA ILE A 96 -4.41 -4.34 -6.81
C ILE A 96 -4.94 -5.01 -8.07
N ARG A 97 -4.05 -5.36 -9.00
CA ARG A 97 -4.42 -6.02 -10.25
C ARG A 97 -5.10 -7.37 -10.00
N LYS A 98 -4.57 -8.17 -9.09
CA LYS A 98 -5.13 -9.48 -8.72
C LYS A 98 -6.47 -9.35 -8.03
N ASP A 99 -6.63 -8.39 -7.13
CA ASP A 99 -7.91 -8.17 -6.44
C ASP A 99 -9.00 -7.72 -7.43
N ALA A 100 -8.65 -6.85 -8.37
CA ALA A 100 -9.56 -6.42 -9.43
C ALA A 100 -10.01 -7.60 -10.31
N GLN A 101 -9.07 -8.46 -10.73
CA GLN A 101 -9.38 -9.69 -11.49
C GLN A 101 -10.28 -10.64 -10.68
N ARG A 102 -9.94 -10.88 -9.41
CA ARG A 102 -10.73 -11.72 -8.49
C ARG A 102 -12.17 -11.25 -8.37
N ARG A 103 -12.39 -9.94 -8.19
CA ARG A 103 -13.75 -9.36 -8.07
C ARG A 103 -14.54 -9.49 -9.36
N ARG A 104 -13.90 -9.24 -10.52
CA ARG A 104 -14.52 -9.48 -11.83
C ARG A 104 -14.96 -10.94 -11.96
N ASP A 105 -14.10 -11.88 -11.62
CA ASP A 105 -14.40 -13.31 -11.77
C ASP A 105 -15.52 -13.76 -10.82
N LEU A 106 -15.56 -13.22 -9.60
CA LEU A 106 -16.65 -13.46 -8.66
C LEU A 106 -18.00 -12.89 -9.14
N PHE A 107 -17.99 -11.77 -9.86
CA PHE A 107 -19.21 -11.22 -10.44
C PHE A 107 -19.82 -12.14 -11.51
N TRP A 108 -18.98 -12.76 -12.35
CA TRP A 108 -19.41 -13.64 -13.45
C TRP A 108 -19.69 -15.10 -13.03
N LYS A 109 -19.27 -15.51 -11.83
CA LYS A 109 -19.58 -16.84 -11.27
C LYS A 109 -21.00 -16.95 -10.71
N LYS A 110 -21.83 -15.93 -10.91
CA LYS A 110 -23.26 -15.94 -10.56
C LYS A 110 -24.06 -16.82 -11.50
#